data_AF-A0A6V7WES3-F1
#
_entry.id   AF-A0A6V7WES3-F1
#
_cell.length_a   1.000
_cell.length_b   1.000
_cell.length_c   1.000
_cell.angle_alpha   90.00
_cell.angle_beta   90.00
_cell.angle_gamma   90.00
#
_symmetry.space_group_name_H-M   'P 1'
#
loop_
_entity.id
_entity.type
_entity.pdbx_description
1 polymer ?
#
loop_
_entity_poly.entity_id
_entity_poly.type
_entity_poly.pdbx_seq_one_letter_code
_entity_poly.pdbx_strand_id
1 'polypeptide(L)'
;MFPTVEPRFMSTNQTKIIDRGSETTFQCKVLGNPTSIICWYHGKEQETPIHEGANLTIKNAQDWEEGEYRLKGPLKARFIEYILSENEKDITLICEVQSRVLSVNIQWLHNGRRMDVAERIRTSEGDGNNNKNKNRFQVKDDKLGKHLVPSKMTIFDFVEQDLGLWNCSARNDYGTVWEQKDVRLLGIFDKIE
;
A
#
# COMPACT_ATOMS: atom_id res chain seq x y z
N MET A 1 -18.77 -19.18 -4.39
CA MET A 1 -17.76 -18.20 -3.95
C MET A 1 -17.96 -16.94 -4.79
N PHE A 2 -18.28 -15.80 -4.18
CA PHE A 2 -18.42 -14.55 -4.93
C PHE A 2 -17.03 -14.00 -5.27
N PRO A 3 -16.80 -13.45 -6.47
CA PRO A 3 -15.51 -12.87 -6.81
C PRO A 3 -15.21 -11.67 -5.89
N THR A 4 -14.06 -11.72 -5.22
CA THR A 4 -13.53 -10.60 -4.44
C THR A 4 -12.89 -9.60 -5.39
N VAL A 5 -13.20 -8.32 -5.23
CA VAL A 5 -12.63 -7.22 -6.02
C VAL A 5 -11.75 -6.40 -5.10
N GLU A 6 -10.51 -6.12 -5.52
CA GLU A 6 -9.58 -5.33 -4.73
C GLU A 6 -10.14 -3.91 -4.49
N PRO A 7 -10.10 -3.42 -3.25
CA PRO A 7 -10.44 -2.05 -2.92
C PRO A 7 -9.62 -0.99 -3.66
N ARG A 8 -10.29 -0.01 -4.29
CA ARG A 8 -9.59 1.17 -4.85
C ARG A 8 -10.48 2.40 -4.95
N PHE A 9 -9.90 3.56 -4.66
CA PHE A 9 -10.52 4.85 -4.92
C PHE A 9 -10.57 5.12 -6.43
N MET A 10 -11.74 5.53 -6.93
CA MET A 10 -11.94 5.97 -8.31
C MET A 10 -12.12 7.49 -8.43
N SER A 11 -12.37 8.19 -7.31
CA SER A 11 -12.65 9.62 -7.33
C SER A 11 -11.39 10.48 -7.33
N THR A 12 -11.46 11.58 -8.07
CA THR A 12 -10.49 12.68 -8.04
C THR A 12 -10.84 13.71 -6.96
N ASN A 13 -9.91 14.63 -6.69
CA ASN A 13 -10.14 15.75 -5.78
C ASN A 13 -11.30 16.63 -6.28
N GLN A 14 -12.05 17.21 -5.34
CA GLN A 14 -13.21 18.06 -5.62
C GLN A 14 -13.06 19.38 -4.86
N THR A 15 -13.44 20.47 -5.51
CA THR A 15 -13.61 21.79 -4.88
C THR A 15 -15.07 22.18 -5.01
N LYS A 16 -15.68 22.61 -3.90
CA LYS A 16 -17.06 23.08 -3.85
C LYS A 16 -17.05 24.50 -3.28
N ILE A 17 -17.66 25.44 -3.99
CA ILE A 17 -17.89 26.82 -3.52
C ILE A 17 -19.40 26.94 -3.41
N ILE A 18 -19.89 27.30 -2.23
CA ILE A 18 -21.31 27.31 -1.90
C ILE A 18 -21.62 28.50 -0.98
N ASP A 19 -22.88 28.95 -0.99
CA ASP A 19 -23.33 30.01 -0.10
C ASP A 19 -23.67 29.47 1.30
N ARG A 20 -23.60 30.35 2.31
CA ARG A 20 -24.06 30.02 3.67
C ARG A 20 -25.50 29.51 3.64
N GLY A 21 -25.75 28.43 4.36
CA GLY A 21 -27.06 27.80 4.49
C GLY A 21 -27.45 26.86 3.35
N SER A 22 -26.62 26.74 2.31
CA SER A 22 -26.85 25.78 1.22
C SER A 22 -26.43 24.35 1.60
N GLU A 23 -26.79 23.38 0.75
CA GLU A 23 -26.40 21.97 0.90
C GLU A 23 -25.40 21.60 -0.21
N THR A 24 -24.39 20.79 0.13
CA THR A 24 -23.47 20.21 -0.84
C THR A 24 -23.13 18.77 -0.50
N THR A 25 -22.71 18.00 -1.50
CA THR A 25 -22.22 16.64 -1.29
C THR A 25 -20.88 16.43 -1.98
N PHE A 26 -19.92 15.93 -1.22
CA PHE A 26 -18.69 15.35 -1.74
C PHE A 26 -18.93 13.88 -2.06
N GLN A 27 -18.68 13.50 -3.32
CA GLN A 27 -18.91 12.13 -3.77
C GLN A 27 -17.60 11.35 -3.86
N CYS A 28 -17.49 10.23 -3.14
CA CYS A 28 -16.42 9.28 -3.37
C CYS A 28 -16.97 7.99 -3.97
N LYS A 29 -16.27 7.46 -4.97
CA LYS A 29 -16.50 6.13 -5.51
C LYS A 29 -15.31 5.25 -5.14
N VAL A 30 -15.61 4.16 -4.45
CA VAL A 30 -14.65 3.11 -4.13
C VAL A 30 -15.18 1.81 -4.69
N LEU A 31 -14.34 1.12 -5.47
CA LEU A 31 -14.59 -0.26 -5.86
C LEU A 31 -14.03 -1.16 -4.78
N GLY A 32 -14.66 -2.31 -4.55
CA GLY A 32 -14.20 -3.32 -3.62
C GLY A 32 -15.33 -4.28 -3.29
N ASN A 33 -15.02 -5.57 -3.13
CA ASN A 33 -15.98 -6.55 -2.65
C ASN A 33 -15.30 -7.46 -1.61
N PRO A 34 -15.65 -7.35 -0.31
CA PRO A 34 -16.70 -6.50 0.26
C PRO A 34 -16.39 -5.00 0.18
N THR A 35 -17.42 -4.15 0.26
CA THR A 35 -17.27 -2.69 0.27
C THR A 35 -16.37 -2.27 1.42
N SER A 36 -15.35 -1.46 1.12
CA SER A 36 -14.38 -1.02 2.13
C SER A 36 -14.92 0.08 3.04
N ILE A 37 -14.41 0.11 4.27
CA ILE A 37 -14.67 1.18 5.22
C ILE A 37 -13.91 2.43 4.77
N ILE A 38 -14.60 3.56 4.74
CA ILE A 38 -14.07 4.84 4.29
C ILE A 38 -14.58 5.92 5.25
N CYS A 39 -13.70 6.80 5.69
CA CYS A 39 -14.05 7.86 6.62
C CYS A 39 -13.56 9.23 6.14
N TRP A 40 -14.40 10.24 6.37
CA TRP A 40 -14.12 11.64 6.11
C TRP A 40 -13.60 12.34 7.35
N TYR A 41 -12.70 13.30 7.13
CA TYR A 41 -12.04 14.12 8.13
C TYR A 41 -12.06 15.58 7.68
N HIS A 42 -12.22 16.50 8.61
CA HIS A 42 -12.18 17.94 8.34
C HIS A 42 -10.89 18.57 8.88
N GLY A 43 -10.30 19.49 8.13
CA GLY A 43 -9.01 20.09 8.45
C GLY A 43 -7.85 19.10 8.34
N LYS A 44 -6.64 19.52 8.75
CA LYS A 44 -5.39 18.73 8.58
C LYS A 44 -5.02 17.87 9.78
N GLU A 45 -5.38 18.32 10.98
CA GLU A 45 -4.94 17.71 12.25
C GLU A 45 -6.00 16.82 12.90
N GLN A 46 -7.27 16.94 12.48
CA GLN A 46 -8.33 16.11 13.05
C GLN A 46 -8.16 14.66 12.60
N GLU A 47 -8.03 13.77 13.59
CA GLU A 47 -7.85 12.33 13.41
C GLU A 47 -9.10 11.53 13.85
N THR A 48 -10.14 12.22 14.31
CA THR A 48 -11.48 11.66 14.54
C THR A 48 -12.32 11.83 13.28
N PRO A 49 -12.97 10.78 12.76
CA PRO A 49 -13.79 10.88 11.57
C PRO A 49 -15.05 11.70 11.84
N ILE A 50 -15.42 12.56 10.90
CA ILE A 50 -16.67 13.34 10.95
C ILE A 50 -17.84 12.59 10.28
N HIS A 51 -17.54 11.62 9.42
CA HIS A 51 -18.52 10.83 8.69
C HIS A 51 -17.92 9.53 8.17
N GLU A 52 -18.65 8.42 8.30
CA GLU A 52 -18.32 7.14 7.67
C GLU A 52 -19.18 6.94 6.41
N GLY A 53 -18.54 6.59 5.31
CA GLY A 53 -19.20 6.34 4.04
C GLY A 53 -18.61 7.15 2.89
N ALA A 54 -18.93 6.73 1.67
CA ALA A 54 -18.30 7.27 0.47
C ALA A 54 -18.76 8.70 0.14
N ASN A 55 -20.01 9.05 0.44
CA ASN A 55 -20.56 10.37 0.16
C ASN A 55 -20.74 11.16 1.46
N LEU A 56 -20.15 12.34 1.54
CA LEU A 56 -20.33 13.27 2.66
C LEU A 56 -21.26 14.39 2.22
N THR A 57 -22.39 14.56 2.90
CA THR A 57 -23.33 15.66 2.67
C THR A 57 -23.23 16.67 3.80
N ILE A 58 -22.92 17.91 3.47
CA ILE A 58 -22.94 19.06 4.38
C ILE A 58 -24.26 19.79 4.14
N LYS A 59 -25.06 19.93 5.20
CA LYS A 59 -26.37 20.59 5.16
C LYS A 59 -26.30 21.92 5.89
N ASN A 60 -26.99 22.93 5.35
CA ASN A 60 -27.05 24.26 5.98
C ASN A 60 -25.64 24.83 6.26
N ALA A 61 -24.80 24.86 5.23
CA ALA A 61 -23.37 25.10 5.35
C ALA A 61 -23.00 26.39 6.12
N GLN A 62 -21.96 26.32 6.95
CA GLN A 62 -21.51 27.43 7.80
C GLN A 62 -20.03 27.75 7.59
N ASP A 63 -19.60 28.97 7.94
CA ASP A 63 -18.23 29.45 7.72
C ASP A 63 -17.17 28.56 8.40
N TRP A 64 -17.47 27.96 9.56
CA TRP A 64 -16.52 27.08 10.26
C TRP A 64 -16.36 25.69 9.60
N GLU A 65 -17.24 25.33 8.66
CA GLU A 65 -17.13 24.12 7.85
C GLU A 65 -16.23 24.35 6.63
N GLU A 66 -15.76 25.58 6.41
CA GLU A 66 -14.77 25.89 5.38
C GLU A 66 -13.47 25.09 5.63
N GLY A 67 -12.84 24.65 4.54
CA GLY A 67 -11.50 24.09 4.57
C GLY A 67 -11.34 22.78 3.82
N GLU A 68 -10.26 22.06 4.14
CA GLU A 68 -9.90 20.81 3.49
C GLU A 68 -10.67 19.64 4.11
N TYR A 69 -11.35 18.86 3.26
CA TYR A 69 -11.94 17.59 3.63
C TYR A 69 -11.07 16.46 3.09
N ARG A 70 -10.63 15.58 3.98
CA ARG A 70 -9.76 14.44 3.65
C ARG A 70 -10.52 13.14 3.78
N LEU A 71 -10.17 12.19 2.93
CA LEU A 71 -10.74 10.85 2.92
C LEU A 71 -9.67 9.83 3.28
N LYS A 72 -9.95 8.96 4.26
CA LYS A 72 -9.14 7.79 4.59
C LYS A 72 -9.92 6.52 4.30
N GLY A 73 -9.22 5.44 3.96
CA GLY A 73 -9.86 4.17 3.62
C GLY A 73 -8.83 3.14 3.17
N PRO A 74 -9.22 2.18 2.31
CA PRO A 74 -8.40 1.03 1.98
C PRO A 74 -7.12 1.42 1.23
N LEU A 75 -6.12 0.55 1.31
CA LEU A 75 -4.86 0.69 0.57
C LEU A 75 -5.04 0.26 -0.88
N LYS A 76 -3.99 0.51 -1.67
CA LYS A 76 -3.75 -0.16 -2.94
C LYS A 76 -2.35 -0.74 -2.91
N ALA A 77 -2.16 -1.96 -3.36
CA ALA A 77 -0.83 -2.55 -3.56
C ALA A 77 -0.57 -2.78 -5.05
N ARG A 78 0.71 -2.84 -5.42
CA ARG A 78 1.15 -3.24 -6.76
C ARG A 78 2.49 -3.93 -6.66
N PHE A 79 2.56 -5.19 -7.10
CA PHE A 79 3.83 -5.88 -7.27
C PHE A 79 4.51 -5.36 -8.54
N ILE A 80 5.74 -4.84 -8.42
CA ILE A 80 6.54 -4.49 -9.60
C ILE A 80 7.24 -5.76 -10.09
N GLU A 81 6.97 -6.12 -11.35
CA GLU A 81 7.65 -7.24 -12.00
C GLU A 81 9.11 -6.89 -12.30
N TYR A 82 10.01 -7.82 -12.00
CA TYR A 82 11.44 -7.73 -12.28
C TYR A 82 11.87 -8.94 -13.12
N ILE A 83 12.64 -8.68 -14.17
CA ILE A 83 13.21 -9.71 -15.05
C ILE A 83 14.54 -10.12 -14.46
N LEU A 84 14.62 -11.36 -13.99
CA LEU A 84 15.87 -11.93 -13.49
C LEU A 84 16.87 -12.12 -14.64
N SER A 85 18.07 -11.58 -14.47
CA SER A 85 19.21 -11.93 -15.31
C SER A 85 19.87 -13.19 -14.75
N GLU A 86 20.33 -14.11 -15.61
CA GLU A 86 21.01 -15.35 -15.19
C GLU A 86 22.25 -15.12 -14.30
N ASN A 87 22.82 -13.91 -14.35
CA ASN A 87 24.01 -13.54 -13.59
C ASN A 87 23.70 -12.83 -12.26
N GLU A 88 22.44 -12.59 -11.93
CA GLU A 88 22.06 -11.92 -10.68
C GLU A 88 22.14 -12.88 -9.50
N LYS A 89 23.08 -12.59 -8.60
CA LYS A 89 23.24 -13.33 -7.33
C LYS A 89 22.29 -12.83 -6.25
N ASP A 90 21.89 -11.57 -6.30
CA ASP A 90 20.95 -10.98 -5.36
C ASP A 90 19.77 -10.42 -6.15
N ILE A 91 18.56 -10.61 -5.63
CA ILE A 91 17.35 -10.12 -6.30
C ILE A 91 16.57 -9.21 -5.36
N THR A 92 15.84 -8.23 -5.89
CA THR A 92 14.98 -7.36 -5.08
C THR A 92 13.57 -7.33 -5.65
N LEU A 93 12.63 -7.84 -4.87
CA LEU A 93 11.20 -7.75 -5.15
C LEU A 93 10.66 -6.43 -4.59
N ILE A 94 9.81 -5.75 -5.35
CA ILE A 94 9.27 -4.44 -4.94
C ILE A 94 7.75 -4.48 -4.95
N CYS A 95 7.17 -4.04 -3.84
CA CYS A 95 5.75 -3.88 -3.65
C CYS A 95 5.47 -2.40 -3.36
N GLU A 96 4.80 -1.72 -4.28
CA GLU A 96 4.35 -0.35 -4.09
C GLU A 96 3.03 -0.34 -3.34
N VAL A 97 3.03 0.20 -2.13
CA VAL A 97 1.82 0.37 -1.32
C VAL A 97 1.42 1.82 -1.30
N GLN A 98 0.23 2.12 -1.81
CA GLN A 98 -0.37 3.44 -1.74
C GLN A 98 -1.39 3.51 -0.58
N SER A 99 -1.19 4.45 0.34
CA SER A 99 -2.05 4.67 1.50
C SER A 99 -2.31 6.15 1.73
N ARG A 100 -3.55 6.48 2.12
CA ARG A 100 -3.92 7.83 2.61
C ARG A 100 -3.65 8.00 4.12
N VAL A 101 -3.09 6.97 4.75
CA VAL A 101 -2.79 6.88 6.18
C VAL A 101 -1.32 6.55 6.37
N LEU A 102 -0.68 7.15 7.36
CA LEU A 102 0.75 6.99 7.61
C LEU A 102 1.12 5.64 8.27
N SER A 103 0.20 5.07 9.07
CA SER A 103 0.38 3.76 9.71
C SER A 103 0.02 2.63 8.74
N VAL A 104 1.04 2.06 8.10
CA VAL A 104 0.91 0.90 7.22
C VAL A 104 1.81 -0.23 7.71
N ASN A 105 1.26 -1.44 7.83
CA ASN A 105 2.00 -2.66 8.11
C ASN A 105 2.14 -3.49 6.83
N ILE A 106 3.37 -3.74 6.37
CA ILE A 106 3.64 -4.49 5.12
C ILE A 106 4.38 -5.78 5.45
N GLN A 107 3.89 -6.93 5.03
CA GLN A 107 4.44 -8.25 5.30
C GLN A 107 4.81 -8.96 4.00
N TRP A 108 5.86 -9.78 4.05
CA TRP A 108 6.33 -10.57 2.91
C TRP A 108 6.24 -12.06 3.23
N LEU A 109 5.63 -12.81 2.32
CA LEU A 109 5.52 -14.25 2.41
C LEU A 109 6.14 -14.91 1.18
N HIS A 110 6.77 -16.05 1.38
CA HIS A 110 7.26 -16.94 0.34
C HIS A 110 6.67 -18.32 0.57
N ASN A 111 5.95 -18.84 -0.43
CA ASN A 111 5.25 -20.12 -0.36
C ASN A 111 4.42 -20.27 0.94
N GLY A 112 3.75 -19.19 1.34
CA GLY A 112 2.91 -19.12 2.55
C GLY A 112 3.66 -18.93 3.87
N ARG A 113 5.00 -18.91 3.87
CA ARG A 113 5.82 -18.67 5.07
C ARG A 113 6.23 -17.21 5.15
N ARG A 114 6.12 -16.62 6.34
CA ARG A 114 6.47 -15.22 6.59
C ARG A 114 7.99 -15.05 6.61
N MET A 115 8.52 -14.18 5.73
CA MET A 115 9.95 -13.98 5.53
C MET A 115 10.48 -12.67 6.16
N ASP A 116 9.61 -11.68 6.38
CA ASP A 116 9.93 -10.38 6.99
C ASP A 116 10.09 -10.44 8.53
N VAL A 117 10.30 -11.62 9.09
CA VAL A 117 10.61 -11.83 10.52
C VAL A 117 12.09 -11.51 10.80
N ALA A 118 12.94 -11.63 9.77
CA ALA A 118 14.32 -11.16 9.78
C ALA A 118 14.35 -9.63 9.66
N GLU A 119 14.79 -8.97 10.73
CA GLU A 119 15.24 -7.57 10.84
C GLU A 119 14.75 -6.61 9.72
N ARG A 120 13.60 -5.96 9.94
CA ARG A 120 13.22 -4.79 9.13
C ARG A 120 14.21 -3.67 9.42
N ILE A 121 15.13 -3.39 8.49
CA ILE A 121 16.01 -2.23 8.59
C ILE A 121 15.17 -0.99 8.31
N ARG A 122 14.63 -0.39 9.37
CA ARG A 122 14.07 0.96 9.30
C ARG A 122 15.26 1.89 9.11
N THR A 123 15.35 2.57 7.97
CA THR A 123 16.38 3.60 7.78
C THR A 123 16.11 4.76 8.72
N SER A 124 16.68 4.72 9.92
CA SER A 124 17.23 5.91 10.58
C SER A 124 18.72 5.91 10.26
N GLU A 125 19.21 7.01 9.70
CA GLU A 125 20.65 7.20 9.50
C GLU A 125 21.39 6.98 10.83
N GLY A 126 22.32 6.02 10.83
CA GLY A 126 23.18 5.70 11.96
C GLY A 126 22.65 4.53 12.81
N ASP A 127 23.21 3.34 12.60
CA ASP A 127 24.19 2.80 13.54
C ASP A 127 24.77 1.50 12.95
N GLY A 128 26.10 1.45 12.86
CA GLY A 128 26.81 0.31 12.33
C GLY A 128 27.12 -0.67 13.44
N ASN A 129 26.36 -1.78 13.53
CA ASN A 129 26.80 -2.91 14.33
C ASN A 129 26.65 -4.23 13.57
N ASN A 130 27.80 -4.81 13.22
CA ASN A 130 27.93 -6.01 12.41
C ASN A 130 27.85 -7.26 13.29
N ASN A 131 26.64 -7.80 13.49
CA ASN A 131 26.48 -9.21 13.84
C ASN A 131 26.04 -9.99 12.60
N LYS A 132 27.01 -10.28 11.72
CA LYS A 132 26.83 -10.89 10.40
C LYS A 132 26.56 -12.40 10.48
N ASN A 133 25.45 -12.81 11.08
CA ASN A 133 24.66 -13.86 10.45
C ASN A 133 23.77 -13.12 9.46
N LYS A 134 24.31 -12.86 8.27
CA LYS A 134 23.66 -12.06 7.23
C LYS A 134 22.39 -12.81 6.85
N ASN A 135 21.26 -12.45 7.46
CA ASN A 135 19.95 -12.95 7.05
C ASN A 135 19.87 -12.73 5.54
N ARG A 136 19.72 -13.82 4.77
CA ARG A 136 19.65 -13.74 3.30
C ARG A 136 18.46 -12.90 2.83
N PHE A 137 17.51 -12.63 3.72
CA PHE A 137 16.34 -11.81 3.44
C PHE A 137 16.45 -10.49 4.19
N GLN A 138 16.30 -9.38 3.47
CA GLN A 138 16.22 -8.05 4.06
C GLN A 138 15.02 -7.31 3.52
N VAL A 139 14.27 -6.68 4.43
CA VAL A 139 13.13 -5.83 4.07
C VAL A 139 13.45 -4.38 4.37
N LYS A 140 13.25 -3.54 3.36
CA LYS A 140 13.38 -2.09 3.47
C LYS A 140 12.12 -1.41 2.94
N ASP A 141 11.49 -0.62 3.79
CA ASP A 141 10.32 0.18 3.43
C ASP A 141 10.75 1.63 3.20
N ASP A 142 10.75 2.06 1.94
CA ASP A 142 11.03 3.44 1.56
C ASP A 142 9.75 4.28 1.70
N LYS A 143 9.88 5.55 2.12
CA LYS A 143 8.76 6.51 2.09
C LYS A 143 8.99 7.49 0.95
N LEU A 144 8.20 7.37 -0.11
CA LEU A 144 8.29 8.25 -1.27
C LEU A 144 7.07 9.19 -1.31
N GLY A 145 7.28 10.43 -0.89
CA GLY A 145 6.19 11.39 -0.75
C GLY A 145 5.21 11.01 0.39
N LYS A 146 3.99 11.55 0.34
CA LYS A 146 3.01 11.45 1.45
C LYS A 146 2.22 10.13 1.48
N HIS A 147 2.07 9.48 0.32
CA HIS A 147 1.08 8.40 0.15
C HIS A 147 1.64 7.10 -0.42
N LEU A 148 2.92 7.04 -0.77
CA LEU A 148 3.53 5.89 -1.42
C LEU A 148 4.65 5.32 -0.55
N VAL A 149 4.57 4.02 -0.29
CA VAL A 149 5.54 3.25 0.49
C VAL A 149 6.00 2.07 -0.36
N PRO A 150 7.11 2.19 -1.11
CA PRO A 150 7.73 1.04 -1.76
C PRO A 150 8.40 0.15 -0.72
N SER A 151 7.88 -1.05 -0.52
CA SER A 151 8.52 -2.10 0.27
C SER A 151 9.40 -2.95 -0.64
N LYS A 152 10.65 -3.18 -0.22
CA LYS A 152 11.66 -3.91 -0.98
C LYS A 152 12.10 -5.14 -0.19
N MET A 153 11.91 -6.32 -0.75
CA MET A 153 12.43 -7.58 -0.25
C MET A 153 13.67 -7.95 -1.07
N THR A 154 14.84 -7.82 -0.46
CA THR A 154 16.11 -8.24 -1.06
C THR A 154 16.46 -9.65 -0.58
N ILE A 155 16.71 -10.53 -1.54
CA ILE A 155 17.11 -11.92 -1.33
C ILE A 155 18.56 -12.03 -1.80
N PHE A 156 19.48 -12.19 -0.84
CA PHE A 156 20.90 -12.37 -1.09
C PHE A 156 21.23 -13.82 -1.40
N ASP A 157 22.21 -14.03 -2.29
CA ASP A 157 22.66 -15.33 -2.75
C ASP A 157 21.45 -16.20 -3.17
N PHE A 158 20.69 -15.69 -4.14
CA PHE A 158 19.48 -16.28 -4.70
C PHE A 158 19.74 -17.70 -5.23
N VAL A 159 18.91 -18.63 -4.82
CA VAL A 159 18.99 -20.05 -5.19
C VAL A 159 17.65 -20.54 -5.74
N GLU A 160 17.65 -21.70 -6.39
CA GLU A 160 16.43 -22.30 -6.96
C GLU A 160 15.31 -22.47 -5.92
N GLN A 161 15.64 -22.70 -4.65
CA GLN A 161 14.65 -22.81 -3.58
C GLN A 161 13.92 -21.48 -3.27
N ASP A 162 14.43 -20.34 -3.71
CA ASP A 162 13.80 -19.02 -3.55
C ASP A 162 12.72 -18.74 -4.63
N LEU A 163 12.62 -19.62 -5.64
CA LEU A 163 11.56 -19.59 -6.64
C LEU A 163 10.18 -19.91 -6.03
N GLY A 164 9.13 -19.57 -6.76
CA GLY A 164 7.74 -19.83 -6.40
C GLY A 164 6.98 -18.58 -5.98
N LEU A 165 5.95 -18.77 -5.17
CA LEU A 165 4.95 -17.74 -4.91
C LEU A 165 5.41 -16.76 -3.83
N TRP A 166 5.63 -15.51 -4.23
CA TRP A 166 5.89 -14.40 -3.33
C TRP A 166 4.63 -13.55 -3.16
N ASN A 167 4.36 -13.16 -1.92
CA ASN A 167 3.22 -12.32 -1.56
C ASN A 167 3.69 -11.12 -0.73
N CYS A 168 3.19 -9.95 -1.10
CA CYS A 168 3.27 -8.74 -0.30
C CYS A 168 1.87 -8.41 0.21
N SER A 169 1.69 -8.38 1.52
CA SER A 169 0.42 -8.04 2.18
C SER A 169 0.57 -6.72 2.92
N ALA A 170 -0.32 -5.76 2.66
CA ALA A 170 -0.31 -4.46 3.31
C ALA A 170 -1.63 -4.22 4.07
N ARG A 171 -1.52 -3.68 5.29
CA ARG A 171 -2.65 -3.41 6.18
C ARG A 171 -2.58 -2.00 6.78
N ASN A 172 -3.74 -1.37 6.91
CA ASN A 172 -4.01 -0.19 7.71
C ASN A 172 -5.30 -0.41 8.50
N ASP A 173 -5.78 0.60 9.22
CA ASP A 173 -6.97 0.48 10.07
C ASP A 173 -8.28 0.29 9.29
N TYR A 174 -8.25 0.44 7.95
CA TYR A 174 -9.44 0.38 7.07
C TYR A 174 -9.49 -0.87 6.22
N GLY A 175 -8.44 -1.70 6.23
CA GLY A 175 -8.44 -2.95 5.48
C GLY A 175 -7.07 -3.54 5.24
N THR A 176 -7.06 -4.58 4.43
CA THR A 176 -5.86 -5.32 4.02
C THR A 176 -5.96 -5.59 2.53
N VAL A 177 -4.86 -5.36 1.83
CA VAL A 177 -4.67 -5.71 0.42
C VAL A 177 -3.44 -6.60 0.31
N TRP A 178 -3.37 -7.40 -0.74
CA TRP A 178 -2.20 -8.20 -1.01
C TRP A 178 -2.01 -8.35 -2.50
N GLU A 179 -0.75 -8.51 -2.88
CA GLU A 179 -0.32 -8.78 -4.23
C GLU A 179 0.57 -10.00 -4.23
N GLN A 180 0.49 -10.81 -5.29
CA GLN A 180 1.27 -12.02 -5.40
C GLN A 180 1.88 -12.17 -6.79
N LYS A 181 3.09 -12.71 -6.84
CA LYS A 181 3.80 -13.01 -8.08
C LYS A 181 4.50 -14.35 -7.94
N ASP A 182 4.36 -15.17 -8.97
CA ASP A 182 5.15 -16.39 -9.11
C ASP A 182 6.51 -16.02 -9.71
N VAL A 183 7.56 -16.15 -8.91
CA VAL A 183 8.95 -15.85 -9.30
C VAL A 183 9.54 -17.12 -9.89
N ARG A 184 9.90 -17.04 -11.17
CA ARG A 184 10.40 -18.14 -11.99
C ARG A 184 11.65 -17.71 -12.75
N LEU A 185 12.53 -18.67 -13.07
CA LEU A 185 13.63 -18.42 -13.99
C LEU A 185 13.06 -18.17 -15.38
N LEU A 186 13.50 -17.10 -16.05
CA LEU A 186 13.14 -16.86 -17.43
C LEU A 186 13.89 -17.85 -18.31
N GLY A 187 13.15 -18.70 -19.03
CA GLY A 187 13.74 -19.58 -20.03
C GLY A 187 14.22 -18.78 -21.24
N ILE A 188 15.14 -19.36 -22.01
CA ILE A 188 15.64 -18.78 -23.28
C ILE A 188 14.48 -18.43 -24.24
N PHE A 189 13.35 -19.14 -24.14
CA PHE A 189 12.16 -18.94 -24.99
C PHE A 189 11.20 -17.84 -24.50
N ASP A 190 11.33 -17.35 -23.26
CA ASP A 190 10.45 -16.31 -22.71
C ASP A 190 10.87 -14.88 -23.12
N LYS A 191 12.02 -14.73 -23.79
CA LYS A 191 12.57 -13.44 -24.26
C LYS A 191 12.11 -13.05 -25.67
N ILE A 192 11.21 -13.82 -26.28
CA ILE A 192 10.71 -13.60 -27.64
C ILE A 192 9.19 -13.39 -27.58
N GLU A 193 8.74 -12.26 -27.05
CA GLU A 193 7.43 -11.67 -27.30
C GLU A 193 7.50 -10.14 -27.16
#